data_AF-A0A7W3T8Z9-F1
#
_entry.id   AF-A0A7W3T8Z9-F1
#
_cell.length_a   1.000
_cell.length_b   1.000
_cell.length_c   1.000
_cell.angle_alpha   90.00
_cell.angle_beta   90.00
_cell.angle_gamma   90.00
#
_symmetry.space_group_name_H-M   'P 1'
#
loop_
_entity.id
_entity.type
_entity.pdbx_description
1 polymer ?
#
loop_
_entity_poly.entity_id
_entity_poly.type
_entity_poly.pdbx_seq_one_letter_code
_entity_poly.pdbx_strand_id
1 'polypeptide(L)'
;RVVVLYPLDALQTEGANALLKTLEEPPQNTVFLLVTDRIDRILPTILSRCRQFPLQQPQPEAARQWLEQQGVPHAQNLLAEFGNAPLAALAAAESEDRPLLQFLLEQLGQGAKLDALATADHLQKLSVPAVLST
;
A
#
# COMPACT_ATOMS: atom_id res chain seq x y z
N ARG A 1 -3.24 22.13 17.43
CA ARG A 1 -2.96 21.94 15.99
C ARG A 1 -2.56 20.49 15.75
N VAL A 2 -2.99 19.88 14.65
CA VAL A 2 -2.53 18.54 14.24
C VAL A 2 -1.87 18.67 12.88
N VAL A 3 -0.71 18.02 12.72
CA VAL A 3 0.03 17.96 11.45
C VAL A 3 0.15 16.49 11.07
N VAL A 4 -0.34 16.13 9.88
CA VAL A 4 -0.23 14.78 9.32
C VAL A 4 0.75 14.80 8.17
N LEU A 5 1.72 13.89 8.18
CA LEU A 5 2.70 13.72 7.12
C LEU A 5 2.69 12.26 6.66
N TYR A 6 2.28 12.05 5.41
CA TYR A 6 2.25 10.74 4.74
C TYR A 6 2.52 10.93 3.23
N PRO A 7 3.41 10.13 2.62
CA PRO A 7 4.37 9.24 3.25
C PRO A 7 5.59 10.01 3.80
N LEU A 8 5.98 9.74 5.05
CA LEU A 8 7.13 10.37 5.69
C LEU A 8 8.45 10.01 4.97
N ASP A 9 8.57 8.81 4.44
CA ASP A 9 9.75 8.29 3.74
C ASP A 9 9.95 8.87 2.33
N ALA A 10 9.02 9.69 1.83
CA ALA A 10 9.24 10.48 0.62
C ALA A 10 9.97 11.81 0.89
N LEU A 11 10.21 12.17 2.16
CA LEU A 11 10.96 13.39 2.48
C LEU A 11 12.41 13.28 2.03
N GLN A 12 12.86 14.30 1.30
CA GLN A 12 14.27 14.50 1.03
C GLN A 12 15.02 14.87 2.32
N THR A 13 16.34 14.70 2.31
CA THR A 13 17.22 14.94 3.47
C THR A 13 17.03 16.33 4.09
N GLU A 14 16.86 17.37 3.27
CA GLU A 14 16.64 18.74 3.76
C GLU A 14 15.32 18.86 4.53
N GLY A 15 14.24 18.28 4.01
CA GLY A 15 12.93 18.25 4.65
C GLY A 15 12.93 17.45 5.95
N ALA A 16 13.62 16.30 5.97
CA ALA A 16 13.78 15.49 7.17
C ALA A 16 14.55 16.24 8.28
N ASN A 17 15.60 16.98 7.93
CA ASN A 17 16.36 17.80 8.88
C ASN A 17 15.56 19.00 9.41
N ALA A 18 14.75 19.64 8.56
CA ALA A 18 13.85 20.71 8.99
C ALA A 18 12.75 20.19 9.94
N LEU A 19 12.19 19.01 9.65
CA LEU A 19 11.25 18.34 10.52
C LEU A 19 11.88 18.01 11.87
N LEU A 20 13.13 17.50 11.88
CA LEU A 20 13.84 17.15 13.11
C LEU A 20 13.94 18.33 14.09
N LYS A 21 14.31 19.53 13.59
CA LYS A 21 14.35 20.75 14.41
C LYS A 21 13.00 21.07 15.04
N THR A 22 11.92 20.86 14.28
CA THR A 22 10.55 21.10 14.77
C THR A 22 10.10 20.05 15.78
N LEU A 23 10.56 18.80 15.65
CA LEU A 23 10.27 17.74 16.63
C LEU A 23 11.07 17.92 17.93
N GLU A 24 12.25 18.54 17.87
CA GLU A 24 13.06 18.90 19.04
C GLU A 24 12.42 19.99 19.88
N GLU A 25 11.86 21.01 19.23
CA GLU A 25 11.19 22.14 19.87
C GLU A 25 9.78 22.32 19.29
N PRO A 26 8.82 21.42 19.64
CA PRO A 26 7.50 21.44 19.05
C PRO A 26 6.73 22.70 19.47
N PRO A 27 5.97 23.32 18.55
CA PRO A 27 5.10 24.44 18.90
C PRO A 27 4.06 24.01 19.95
N GLN A 28 3.69 24.93 20.85
CA GLN A 28 2.69 24.66 21.88
C GLN A 28 1.39 24.11 21.27
N ASN A 29 0.79 23.14 21.98
CA ASN A 29 -0.47 22.49 21.60
C ASN A 29 -0.47 21.89 20.19
N THR A 30 0.67 21.33 19.73
CA THR A 30 0.79 20.67 18.43
C THR A 30 1.05 19.17 18.55
N VAL A 31 0.33 18.38 17.76
CA VAL A 31 0.54 16.93 17.62
C VAL A 31 0.97 16.62 16.19
N PHE A 32 2.03 15.83 16.05
CA PHE A 32 2.52 15.33 14.77
C PHE A 32 2.12 13.87 14.61
N LEU A 33 1.42 13.56 13.52
CA LEU A 33 1.11 12.21 13.08
C LEU A 33 1.95 11.93 11.84
N LEU A 34 3.03 11.19 12.03
CA LEU A 34 3.95 10.82 10.96
C LEU A 34 3.66 9.38 10.55
N VAL A 35 3.36 9.16 9.27
CA VAL A 35 2.96 7.87 8.74
C VAL A 35 3.95 7.45 7.65
N THR A 36 4.42 6.22 7.71
CA THR A 36 5.33 5.63 6.71
C THR A 36 4.99 4.17 6.52
N ASP A 37 5.15 3.70 5.29
CA ASP A 37 5.08 2.29 4.95
C ASP A 37 6.46 1.60 5.09
N ARG A 38 7.53 2.40 5.30
CA ARG A 38 8.93 1.98 5.29
C ARG A 38 9.73 2.58 6.44
N ILE A 39 9.51 2.05 7.64
CA ILE A 39 10.19 2.54 8.85
C ILE A 39 11.73 2.44 8.76
N ASP A 40 12.26 1.50 7.98
CA ASP A 40 13.69 1.31 7.69
C ASP A 40 14.35 2.50 6.98
N ARG A 41 13.55 3.31 6.27
CA ARG A 41 14.03 4.49 5.54
C ARG A 41 14.04 5.76 6.39
N ILE A 42 13.45 5.72 7.58
CA ILE A 42 13.34 6.89 8.44
C ILE A 42 14.62 7.07 9.25
N LEU A 43 15.09 8.32 9.35
CA LEU A 43 16.26 8.66 10.14
C LEU A 43 16.08 8.22 11.61
N PRO A 44 17.05 7.52 12.22
CA PRO A 44 16.97 7.12 13.63
C PRO A 44 16.72 8.28 14.59
N THR A 45 17.16 9.49 14.24
CA THR A 45 16.97 10.72 15.02
C THR A 45 15.52 11.21 15.04
N ILE A 46 14.74 10.94 13.99
CA ILE A 46 13.29 11.19 13.97
C ILE A 46 12.59 10.11 14.80
N LEU A 47 12.96 8.84 14.60
CA LEU A 47 12.37 7.72 15.32
C LEU A 47 12.55 7.83 16.85
N SER A 48 13.69 8.33 17.33
CA SER A 48 13.96 8.50 18.76
C SER A 48 13.11 9.59 19.42
N ARG A 49 12.52 10.50 18.63
CA ARG A 49 11.66 11.61 19.09
C ARG A 49 10.18 11.33 18.91
N CYS A 50 9.83 10.20 18.30
CA CYS A 50 8.46 9.81 18.03
C CYS A 50 8.09 8.59 18.85
N ARG A 51 6.84 8.55 19.33
CA ARG A 51 6.25 7.31 19.84
C ARG A 51 5.79 6.47 18.65
N GLN A 52 6.33 5.27 18.53
CA GLN A 52 6.01 4.37 17.43
C GLN A 52 4.72 3.60 17.73
N PHE A 53 3.83 3.57 16.74
CA PHE A 53 2.58 2.82 16.78
C PHE A 53 2.55 1.90 15.56
N PRO A 54 3.05 0.65 15.68
CA PRO A 54 3.00 -0.30 14.57
C PRO A 54 1.53 -0.67 14.29
N LEU A 55 1.06 -0.38 13.07
CA LEU A 55 -0.24 -0.83 12.60
C LEU A 55 -0.09 -2.26 12.08
N GLN A 56 -0.64 -3.21 12.84
CA GLN A 56 -0.64 -4.61 12.44
C GLN A 56 -1.76 -4.88 11.44
N GLN A 57 -1.50 -5.81 10.53
CA GLN A 57 -2.54 -6.33 9.66
C GLN A 57 -3.62 -7.05 10.51
N PRO A 58 -4.90 -6.91 10.13
CA PRO A 58 -5.96 -7.66 10.79
C PRO A 58 -5.76 -9.17 10.58
N GLN A 59 -6.36 -9.98 11.46
CA GLN A 59 -6.37 -11.42 11.29
C GLN A 59 -7.03 -11.78 9.94
N PRO A 60 -6.48 -12.74 9.17
CA PRO A 60 -6.98 -13.06 7.83
C PRO A 60 -8.48 -13.38 7.82
N GLU A 61 -8.96 -14.08 8.85
CA GLU A 61 -10.37 -14.44 8.98
C GLU A 61 -11.27 -13.21 9.23
N ALA A 62 -10.83 -12.25 10.05
CA ALA A 62 -11.57 -11.00 10.27
C ALA A 62 -11.59 -10.15 9.00
N ALA A 63 -10.47 -10.09 8.27
CA ALA A 63 -10.38 -9.39 6.98
C ALA A 63 -11.31 -10.01 5.94
N ARG A 64 -11.37 -11.35 5.87
CA ARG A 64 -12.25 -12.10 4.95
C ARG A 64 -13.71 -11.80 5.25
N GLN A 65 -14.13 -11.94 6.52
CA GLN A 65 -15.50 -11.66 6.94
C GLN A 65 -15.90 -10.19 6.66
N TRP A 66 -14.99 -9.25 6.91
CA TRP A 66 -15.24 -7.84 6.62
C TRP A 66 -15.45 -7.59 5.12
N LEU A 67 -14.62 -8.17 4.25
CA LEU A 67 -14.79 -8.06 2.78
C LEU A 67 -16.07 -8.71 2.27
N GLU A 68 -16.46 -9.85 2.83
CA GLU A 68 -17.74 -10.50 2.51
C GLU A 68 -18.93 -9.61 2.87
N GLN A 69 -18.85 -8.88 3.98
CA GLN A 69 -19.84 -7.87 4.35
C GLN A 69 -19.85 -6.66 3.40
N GLN A 70 -18.73 -6.36 2.74
CA GLN A 70 -18.68 -5.35 1.67
C GLN A 70 -19.24 -5.87 0.33
N GLY A 71 -19.69 -7.13 0.27
CA GLY A 71 -20.24 -7.72 -0.96
C GLY A 71 -19.18 -8.17 -1.95
N VAL A 72 -17.93 -8.29 -1.53
CA VAL A 72 -16.82 -8.71 -2.40
C VAL A 72 -16.82 -10.24 -2.57
N PRO A 73 -17.01 -10.78 -3.79
CA PRO A 73 -16.94 -12.22 -4.04
C PRO A 73 -15.50 -12.71 -3.94
N HIS A 74 -15.32 -13.99 -3.57
CA HIS A 74 -14.00 -14.62 -3.47
C HIS A 74 -13.00 -13.85 -2.58
N ALA A 75 -13.48 -13.24 -1.49
CA ALA A 75 -12.72 -12.38 -0.59
C ALA A 75 -11.37 -12.97 -0.14
N GLN A 76 -11.30 -14.29 0.09
CA GLN A 76 -10.06 -14.96 0.46
C GLN A 76 -8.98 -14.90 -0.62
N ASN A 77 -9.34 -15.13 -1.89
CA ASN A 77 -8.40 -15.05 -3.00
C ASN A 77 -7.92 -13.61 -3.18
N LEU A 78 -8.85 -12.66 -3.10
CA LEU A 78 -8.53 -11.25 -3.23
C LEU A 78 -7.61 -10.75 -2.11
N LEU A 79 -7.82 -11.19 -0.87
CA LEU A 79 -6.90 -10.89 0.22
C LEU A 79 -5.51 -11.45 -0.05
N ALA A 80 -5.40 -12.67 -0.58
CA ALA A 80 -4.10 -13.26 -0.90
C ALA A 80 -3.36 -12.46 -1.99
N GLU A 81 -4.07 -11.96 -3.01
CA GLU A 81 -3.53 -11.11 -4.08
C GLU A 81 -2.97 -9.78 -3.52
N PHE A 82 -3.61 -9.21 -2.51
CA PHE A 82 -3.26 -7.90 -1.93
C PHE A 82 -2.58 -8.00 -0.56
N GLY A 83 -1.89 -9.12 -0.29
CA GLY A 83 -1.05 -9.27 0.91
C GLY A 83 -1.82 -9.16 2.23
N ASN A 84 -3.06 -9.66 2.26
CA ASN A 84 -4.01 -9.57 3.38
C ASN A 84 -4.37 -8.13 3.81
N ALA A 85 -4.23 -7.14 2.93
CA ALA A 85 -4.70 -5.78 3.17
C ALA A 85 -6.17 -5.63 2.71
N PRO A 86 -7.17 -5.65 3.62
CA PRO A 86 -8.58 -5.68 3.23
C PRO A 86 -9.02 -4.42 2.48
N LEU A 87 -8.48 -3.24 2.82
CA LEU A 87 -8.84 -2.00 2.12
C LEU A 87 -8.26 -1.97 0.69
N ALA A 88 -7.05 -2.48 0.50
CA ALA A 88 -6.46 -2.58 -0.83
C ALA A 88 -7.20 -3.61 -1.69
N ALA A 89 -7.57 -4.75 -1.08
CA ALA A 89 -8.41 -5.76 -1.71
C ALA A 89 -9.77 -5.16 -2.14
N LEU A 90 -10.45 -4.42 -1.27
CA LEU A 90 -11.72 -3.76 -1.62
C LEU A 90 -11.55 -2.80 -2.80
N ALA A 91 -10.56 -1.90 -2.75
CA ALA A 91 -10.29 -0.95 -3.83
C ALA A 91 -10.00 -1.65 -5.16
N ALA A 92 -9.30 -2.79 -5.12
CA ALA A 92 -9.03 -3.59 -6.30
C ALA A 92 -10.25 -4.35 -6.83
N ALA A 93 -11.21 -4.71 -5.96
CA ALA A 93 -12.47 -5.32 -6.39
C ALA A 93 -13.29 -4.36 -7.27
N GLU A 94 -13.20 -3.06 -6.97
CA GLU A 94 -13.93 -1.98 -7.65
C GLU A 94 -13.15 -1.35 -8.80
N SER A 95 -11.88 -1.73 -8.99
CA SER A 95 -11.01 -1.14 -10.01
C SER A 95 -11.39 -1.59 -11.42
N GLU A 96 -11.36 -0.65 -12.37
CA GLU A 96 -11.52 -0.91 -13.81
C GLU A 96 -10.42 -1.86 -14.35
N ASP A 97 -9.28 -1.94 -13.65
CA ASP A 97 -8.12 -2.75 -14.03
C ASP A 97 -8.21 -4.20 -13.54
N ARG A 98 -9.26 -4.53 -12.78
CA ARG A 98 -9.47 -5.86 -12.22
C ARG A 98 -9.39 -6.98 -13.27
N PRO A 99 -10.03 -6.87 -14.46
CA PRO A 99 -9.95 -7.91 -15.48
C PRO A 99 -8.53 -8.13 -16.01
N LEU A 100 -7.75 -7.05 -16.13
CA LEU A 100 -6.35 -7.12 -16.56
C LEU A 100 -5.49 -7.85 -15.54
N LEU A 101 -5.63 -7.48 -14.26
CA LEU A 101 -4.90 -8.14 -13.17
C LEU A 101 -5.28 -9.62 -13.09
N GLN A 102 -6.57 -9.94 -13.21
CA GLN A 102 -7.05 -11.32 -13.21
C GLN A 102 -6.46 -12.13 -14.37
N PHE A 103 -6.47 -11.60 -15.60
CA PHE A 103 -5.83 -12.24 -16.74
C PHE A 103 -4.34 -12.50 -16.48
N LEU A 104 -3.61 -11.51 -15.95
CA LEU A 104 -2.19 -11.65 -15.63
C LEU A 104 -1.95 -12.75 -14.59
N LEU A 105 -2.73 -12.79 -13.52
CA LEU A 105 -2.62 -13.82 -12.48
C LEU A 105 -2.92 -15.22 -13.02
N GLU A 106 -3.93 -15.35 -13.89
CA GLU A 106 -4.25 -16.61 -14.58
C GLU A 106 -3.11 -17.08 -15.49
N GLN A 107 -2.47 -16.18 -16.23
CA GLN A 107 -1.31 -16.51 -17.05
C GLN A 107 -0.11 -16.93 -16.18
N LEU A 108 0.20 -16.17 -15.13
CA LEU A 108 1.29 -16.49 -14.21
C LEU A 108 1.06 -17.83 -13.48
N GLY A 109 -0.18 -18.15 -13.17
CA GLY A 109 -0.58 -19.43 -12.55
C GLY A 109 -0.29 -20.66 -13.42
N GLN A 110 -0.06 -20.51 -14.72
CA GLN A 110 0.32 -21.62 -15.61
C GLN A 110 1.78 -22.07 -15.42
N GLY A 111 2.61 -21.27 -14.74
CA GLY A 111 4.00 -21.58 -14.46
C GLY A 111 4.79 -21.85 -15.75
N ALA A 112 5.46 -23.00 -15.83
CA ALA A 112 6.31 -23.36 -16.98
C ALA A 112 5.54 -23.54 -18.31
N LYS A 113 4.20 -23.62 -18.28
CA LYS A 113 3.37 -23.71 -19.49
C LYS A 113 3.01 -22.35 -20.09
N LEU A 114 3.34 -21.27 -19.38
CA LEU A 114 3.08 -19.90 -19.84
C LEU A 114 3.82 -19.62 -21.15
N ASP A 115 3.08 -19.24 -22.18
CA ASP A 115 3.65 -18.57 -23.34
C ASP A 115 3.83 -17.08 -23.03
N ALA A 116 5.05 -16.73 -22.60
CA ALA A 116 5.39 -15.37 -22.20
C ALA A 116 5.29 -14.38 -23.36
N LEU A 117 5.60 -14.81 -24.60
CA LEU A 117 5.58 -13.92 -25.77
C LEU A 117 4.15 -13.62 -26.19
N ALA A 118 3.29 -14.64 -26.25
CA ALA A 118 1.87 -14.45 -26.57
C ALA A 118 1.16 -13.60 -25.51
N THR A 119 1.49 -13.82 -24.24
CA THR A 119 0.95 -13.02 -23.13
C THR A 119 1.38 -11.56 -23.23
N ALA A 120 2.67 -11.30 -23.50
CA ALA A 120 3.18 -9.94 -23.66
C ALA A 120 2.54 -9.21 -24.85
N ASP A 121 2.38 -9.87 -25.99
CA ASP A 121 1.69 -9.30 -27.16
C ASP A 121 0.23 -8.94 -26.86
N HIS A 122 -0.47 -9.75 -26.07
CA HIS A 122 -1.82 -9.43 -25.62
C HIS A 122 -1.84 -8.19 -24.70
N LEU A 123 -0.96 -8.15 -23.70
CA LEU A 123 -0.88 -7.05 -22.74
C LEU A 123 -0.50 -5.72 -23.41
N GLN A 124 0.40 -5.74 -24.40
CA GLN A 124 0.83 -4.54 -25.13
C GLN A 124 -0.32 -3.84 -25.88
N LYS A 125 -1.34 -4.61 -26.29
CA LYS A 125 -2.48 -4.10 -27.06
C LYS A 125 -3.55 -3.45 -26.19
N LEU A 126 -3.48 -3.63 -24.88
CA LEU A 126 -4.42 -3.04 -23.94
C LEU A 126 -4.01 -1.59 -23.62
N SER A 127 -4.99 -0.71 -23.45
CA SER A 127 -4.73 0.64 -22.95
C SER A 127 -4.17 0.52 -21.54
N VAL A 128 -2.92 0.97 -21.35
CA VAL A 128 -2.24 0.94 -20.06
C VAL A 128 -3.07 1.75 -19.05
N PRO A 129 -3.61 1.11 -18.00
CA PRO A 129 -4.13 1.87 -16.89
C PRO A 129 -2.99 2.49 -16.11
N ALA A 130 -3.27 3.52 -15.32
CA ALA A 130 -2.29 4.31 -14.59
C ALA A 130 -1.67 3.56 -13.39
N VAL A 131 -1.10 2.37 -13.64
CA VAL A 131 -0.37 1.50 -12.69
C VAL A 131 0.93 2.15 -12.20
N LEU A 132 1.32 3.30 -12.75
CA LEU A 132 2.49 4.09 -12.36
C LEU A 132 2.13 5.34 -11.52
N SER A 133 0.90 5.48 -11.06
CA SER A 133 0.51 6.57 -10.15
C SER A 133 0.88 6.23 -8.70
N THR A 134 2.15 5.91 -8.46
CA THR A 134 2.73 5.84 -7.11
C THR A 134 3.31 7.18 -6.72
#